data_AF-A0A8D8QKS3-F1
#
_entry.id   AF-A0A8D8QKS3-F1
#
_cell.length_a   1.000
_cell.length_b   1.000
_cell.length_c   1.000
_cell.angle_alpha   90.00
_cell.angle_beta   90.00
_cell.angle_gamma   90.00
#
_symmetry.space_group_name_H-M   'P 1'
#
loop_
_entity.id
_entity.type
_entity.pdbx_description
1 polymer ?
#
loop_
_entity_poly.entity_id
_entity_poly.type
_entity_poly.pdbx_seq_one_letter_code
_entity_poly.pdbx_strand_id
1 'polypeptide(L)'
;MYSQTRRLILRQLCLKTCQGFPVKECKRVTTIVLPRFYSLVPHPSTKETYQNNTVSNTNAHTFRTHTCNELQVSDVDKDVVLCGWLQYQRINTFVVLRDGYGQVQVVLPQDRNDLKGILSETPLETVLQIKGTVARRPEDQIKKNIPTGEIEVIASDVTILNKADVNIPFLIRNYHKAKEDLRLKHRYLDFRFPEMQHNLRFRSRFLMRVREFLINHRDFVEVETPTLFKRTPGGAREFVVPTHEKNEYYSLVQSPQQLKQLLMVGSMDRYFQVARCYRDESTRPDRQPEFTQLDIELSFTTRDNILSLIEQLLFHCLGIP
;
A
#
# COMPACT_ATOMS: atom_id res chain seq x y z
N MET A 1 3.47 -12.33 46.19
CA MET A 1 4.79 -11.74 45.86
C MET A 1 4.86 -11.12 44.44
N TYR A 2 3.73 -10.87 43.76
CA TYR A 2 3.65 -10.28 42.41
C TYR A 2 3.04 -8.86 42.36
N SER A 3 2.59 -8.30 43.49
CA SER A 3 1.91 -6.98 43.53
C SER A 3 2.83 -5.81 43.94
N GLN A 4 3.95 -6.07 44.62
CA GLN A 4 4.88 -5.01 45.03
C GLN A 4 5.82 -4.58 43.88
N THR A 5 6.17 -5.48 42.97
CA THR A 5 7.07 -5.19 41.84
C THR A 5 6.43 -4.26 40.80
N ARG A 6 5.10 -4.33 40.59
CA ARG A 6 4.37 -3.40 39.69
C ARG A 6 4.25 -1.98 40.26
N ARG A 7 4.11 -1.83 41.59
CA ARG A 7 4.06 -0.50 42.23
C ARG A 7 5.41 0.22 42.18
N LEU A 8 6.52 -0.51 42.21
CA LEU A 8 7.86 0.08 42.08
C LEU A 8 8.10 0.61 40.66
N ILE A 9 7.71 -0.15 39.63
CA ILE A 9 7.91 0.23 38.21
C ILE A 9 7.07 1.46 37.85
N LEU A 10 5.81 1.55 38.32
CA LEU A 10 4.94 2.72 38.10
C LEU A 10 5.44 3.99 38.82
N ARG A 11 5.97 3.88 40.04
CA ARG A 11 6.61 5.02 40.73
C ARG A 11 7.87 5.48 40.01
N GLN A 12 8.65 4.56 39.45
CA GLN A 12 9.93 4.88 38.81
C GLN A 12 9.77 5.42 37.38
N LEU A 13 8.70 5.06 36.67
CA LEU A 13 8.32 5.66 35.39
C LEU A 13 7.74 7.07 35.55
N CYS A 14 6.88 7.29 36.57
CA CYS A 14 6.28 8.61 36.81
C CYS A 14 7.30 9.65 37.35
N LEU A 15 8.23 9.23 38.22
CA LEU A 15 9.24 10.13 38.80
C LEU A 15 10.39 10.48 37.83
N LYS A 16 10.68 9.65 36.83
CA LYS A 16 11.76 9.92 35.86
C LYS A 16 11.33 10.66 34.59
N THR A 17 10.03 10.75 34.29
CA THR A 17 9.53 11.59 33.18
C THR A 17 9.28 13.04 33.58
N CYS A 18 9.28 13.36 34.88
CA CYS A 18 8.99 14.70 35.38
C CYS A 18 10.19 15.46 35.99
N GLN A 19 11.39 14.86 36.04
CA GLN A 19 12.61 15.55 36.48
C GLN A 19 13.55 15.75 35.29
N GLY A 20 13.52 16.94 34.69
CA GLY A 20 14.43 17.27 33.59
C GLY A 20 14.12 18.52 32.77
N PHE A 21 12.99 19.22 33.01
CA PHE A 21 12.75 20.52 32.34
C PHE A 21 13.14 21.67 33.27
N PRO A 22 14.11 22.54 32.89
CA PRO A 22 14.36 23.77 33.63
C PRO A 22 13.17 24.71 33.44
N VAL A 23 12.43 24.94 34.52
CA VAL A 23 11.38 25.96 34.62
C VAL A 23 12.05 27.33 34.68
N LYS A 24 12.36 27.93 33.54
CA LYS A 24 12.56 29.38 33.43
C LYS A 24 11.94 29.90 32.14
N GLU A 25 10.96 30.78 32.34
CA GLU A 25 10.31 31.67 31.37
C GLU A 25 9.40 31.03 30.31
N CYS A 26 8.19 30.66 30.72
CA CYS A 26 7.02 30.74 29.86
C CYS A 26 5.95 31.61 30.54
N LYS A 27 6.15 32.94 30.50
CA LYS A 27 5.09 33.91 30.78
C LYS A 27 4.39 34.22 29.45
N ARG A 28 3.07 34.03 29.44
CA ARG A 28 2.09 34.27 28.36
C ARG A 28 2.01 33.19 27.27
N VAL A 29 1.18 32.18 27.54
CA VAL A 29 0.28 31.65 26.52
C VAL A 29 -1.14 31.90 27.01
N THR A 30 -1.81 32.78 26.29
CA THR A 30 -3.19 33.23 26.48
C THR A 30 -4.12 32.02 26.53
N THR A 31 -5.05 32.04 27.48
CA THR A 31 -6.20 31.12 27.52
C THR A 31 -6.98 31.22 26.22
N ILE A 32 -6.75 30.29 25.28
CA ILE A 32 -7.68 30.05 24.19
C ILE A 32 -8.72 29.07 24.74
N VAL A 33 -9.87 29.62 25.10
CA VAL A 33 -11.08 28.83 25.35
C VAL A 33 -11.43 28.13 24.05
N LEU A 34 -11.19 26.82 23.95
CA LEU A 34 -11.69 26.01 22.85
C LEU A 34 -13.23 26.02 22.91
N PRO A 35 -13.95 26.51 21.89
CA PRO A 35 -15.39 26.32 21.83
C PRO A 35 -15.69 24.83 21.68
N ARG A 36 -16.80 24.39 22.27
CA ARG A 36 -17.38 23.03 22.13
C ARG A 36 -17.36 22.59 20.66
N PHE A 37 -16.42 21.72 20.31
CA PHE A 37 -16.36 21.01 19.02
C PHE A 37 -17.14 19.68 19.03
N TYR A 38 -18.09 19.52 19.95
CA TYR A 38 -18.97 18.35 20.02
C TYR A 38 -20.32 18.65 19.36
N SER A 39 -20.36 18.83 18.03
CA SER A 39 -21.63 18.80 17.27
C SER A 39 -21.53 18.89 15.73
N LEU A 40 -20.36 18.71 15.09
CA LEU A 40 -20.24 18.87 13.62
C LEU A 40 -19.73 17.63 12.87
N VAL A 41 -20.16 16.44 13.27
CA VAL A 41 -20.09 15.27 12.38
C VAL A 41 -21.52 15.04 11.84
N PRO A 42 -21.84 15.45 10.60
CA PRO A 42 -23.10 15.08 10.00
C PRO A 42 -23.15 13.56 9.85
N HIS A 43 -24.24 12.94 10.32
CA HIS A 43 -24.61 11.60 9.85
C HIS A 43 -24.82 11.65 8.33
N PRO A 44 -24.28 10.70 7.55
CA PRO A 44 -24.47 10.70 6.11
C PRO A 44 -25.90 10.28 5.79
N SER A 45 -26.80 11.26 5.66
CA SER A 45 -28.16 11.07 5.14
C SER A 45 -28.38 11.93 3.90
N THR A 46 -27.64 11.65 2.84
CA THR A 46 -27.98 12.08 1.47
C THR A 46 -27.37 11.09 0.49
N LYS A 47 -28.21 10.22 -0.08
CA LYS A 47 -27.88 9.49 -1.30
C LYS A 47 -27.93 10.49 -2.45
N GLU A 48 -26.83 11.20 -2.68
CA GLU A 48 -26.62 11.86 -3.96
C GLU A 48 -26.30 10.79 -5.00
N THR A 49 -27.32 10.43 -5.79
CA THR A 49 -27.17 9.63 -7.00
C THR A 49 -26.36 10.42 -8.02
N TYR A 50 -25.04 10.19 -8.02
CA TYR A 50 -24.19 10.58 -9.14
C TYR A 50 -24.64 9.79 -10.38
N GLN A 51 -24.96 10.53 -11.44
CA GLN A 51 -25.42 10.00 -12.71
C GLN A 51 -24.44 8.96 -13.27
N ASN A 52 -24.99 7.86 -13.76
CA ASN A 52 -24.30 6.73 -14.38
C ASN A 52 -23.46 7.17 -15.58
N ASN A 53 -22.17 7.45 -15.35
CA ASN A 53 -21.15 7.25 -16.36
C ASN A 53 -20.45 5.92 -16.03
N THR A 54 -20.46 5.01 -17.01
CA THR A 54 -19.90 3.65 -17.00
C THR A 54 -18.36 3.62 -16.91
N VAL A 55 -17.77 4.49 -16.10
CA VAL A 55 -16.34 4.50 -15.83
C VAL A 55 -16.15 3.77 -14.51
N SER A 56 -15.48 2.62 -14.57
CA SER A 56 -15.00 1.91 -13.38
C SER A 56 -14.35 2.91 -12.41
N ASN A 57 -14.65 2.82 -11.11
CA ASN A 57 -14.05 3.70 -10.08
C ASN A 57 -12.52 3.77 -10.19
N THR A 58 -11.90 2.72 -10.73
CA THR A 58 -10.46 2.61 -11.01
C THR A 58 -9.92 3.62 -12.02
N ASN A 59 -10.77 4.16 -12.90
CA ASN A 59 -10.40 5.15 -13.91
C ASN A 59 -10.96 6.55 -13.63
N ALA A 60 -11.75 6.70 -12.57
CA ALA A 60 -12.12 8.02 -12.08
C ALA A 60 -10.86 8.86 -11.84
N HIS A 61 -10.92 10.15 -12.18
CA HIS A 61 -9.79 11.10 -12.09
C HIS A 61 -8.57 10.76 -12.98
N THR A 62 -8.79 10.02 -14.08
CA THR A 62 -7.75 9.74 -15.08
C THR A 62 -8.20 10.13 -16.49
N PHE A 63 -7.26 10.21 -17.44
CA PHE A 63 -7.55 10.45 -18.85
C PHE A 63 -7.74 9.16 -19.67
N ARG A 64 -7.72 7.99 -19.03
CA ARG A 64 -8.06 6.70 -19.66
C ARG A 64 -9.51 6.35 -19.36
N THR A 65 -10.13 5.64 -20.29
CA THR A 65 -11.51 5.14 -20.15
C THR A 65 -11.55 3.84 -19.36
N HIS A 66 -10.58 2.96 -19.62
CA HIS A 66 -10.50 1.62 -19.06
C HIS A 66 -9.08 1.25 -18.63
N THR A 67 -8.98 0.29 -17.70
CA THR A 67 -7.73 -0.44 -17.44
C THR A 67 -7.45 -1.45 -18.54
N CYS A 68 -6.20 -1.89 -18.66
CA CYS A 68 -5.82 -2.90 -19.65
C CYS A 68 -6.37 -4.31 -19.35
N ASN A 69 -7.09 -4.52 -18.25
CA ASN A 69 -7.56 -5.86 -17.85
C ASN A 69 -9.06 -5.94 -17.51
N GLU A 70 -9.80 -4.85 -17.69
CA GLU A 70 -11.24 -4.83 -17.37
C GLU A 70 -12.15 -4.93 -18.59
N LEU A 71 -11.62 -4.80 -19.81
CA LEU A 71 -12.38 -4.95 -21.04
C LEU A 71 -12.91 -6.37 -21.19
N GLN A 72 -14.20 -6.49 -21.51
CA GLN A 72 -14.93 -7.74 -21.69
C GLN A 72 -15.60 -7.80 -23.06
N VAL A 73 -16.18 -8.95 -23.40
CA VAL A 73 -16.97 -9.14 -24.62
C VAL A 73 -18.19 -8.19 -24.70
N SER A 74 -18.71 -7.74 -23.55
CA SER A 74 -19.77 -6.73 -23.47
C SER A 74 -19.34 -5.33 -23.89
N ASP A 75 -18.04 -5.11 -24.13
CA ASP A 75 -17.48 -3.82 -24.52
C ASP A 75 -17.15 -3.73 -26.01
N VAL A 76 -17.44 -4.76 -26.79
CA VAL A 76 -17.26 -4.77 -28.25
C VAL A 76 -17.99 -3.58 -28.88
N ASP A 77 -17.38 -2.99 -29.90
CA ASP A 77 -17.81 -1.79 -30.63
C ASP A 77 -17.71 -0.48 -29.82
N LYS A 78 -17.24 -0.50 -28.57
CA LYS A 78 -16.99 0.72 -27.80
C LYS A 78 -15.63 1.32 -28.14
N ASP A 79 -15.60 2.64 -28.24
CA ASP A 79 -14.36 3.41 -28.30
C ASP A 79 -13.74 3.54 -26.91
N VAL A 80 -12.44 3.28 -26.84
CA VAL A 80 -11.68 3.25 -25.60
C VAL A 80 -10.37 4.02 -25.73
N VAL A 81 -9.99 4.66 -24.64
CA VAL A 81 -8.67 5.22 -24.40
C VAL A 81 -7.99 4.39 -23.33
N LEU A 82 -6.85 3.80 -23.66
CA LEU A 82 -6.04 2.95 -22.80
C LEU A 82 -4.66 3.56 -22.61
N CYS A 83 -4.07 3.37 -21.43
CA CYS A 83 -2.73 3.85 -21.12
C CYS A 83 -1.95 2.75 -20.41
N GLY A 84 -0.71 2.53 -20.81
CA GLY A 84 0.12 1.47 -20.25
C GLY A 84 1.53 1.43 -20.83
N TRP A 85 2.26 0.38 -20.46
CA TRP A 85 3.58 0.06 -20.95
C TRP A 85 3.51 -0.90 -22.13
N LEU A 86 4.28 -0.63 -23.18
CA LEU A 86 4.48 -1.54 -24.29
C LEU A 86 5.20 -2.80 -23.81
N GLN A 87 4.47 -3.88 -23.56
CA GLN A 87 5.05 -5.10 -23.01
C GLN A 87 5.65 -6.00 -24.08
N TYR A 88 4.96 -6.09 -25.23
CA TYR A 88 5.35 -6.94 -26.33
C TYR A 88 4.88 -6.34 -27.64
N GLN A 89 5.59 -6.66 -28.71
CA GLN A 89 5.26 -6.22 -30.06
C GLN A 89 5.53 -7.35 -31.04
N ARG A 90 4.55 -7.59 -31.91
CA ARG A 90 4.72 -8.37 -33.13
C ARG A 90 4.70 -7.40 -34.30
N ILE A 91 5.83 -7.31 -34.99
CA ILE A 91 6.09 -6.33 -36.07
C ILE A 91 4.89 -6.24 -37.01
N ASN A 92 4.43 -5.00 -37.26
CA ASN A 92 3.35 -4.64 -38.17
C ASN A 92 2.01 -5.37 -37.96
N THR A 93 1.81 -6.02 -36.81
CA THR A 93 0.61 -6.83 -36.53
C THR A 93 -0.13 -6.34 -35.29
N PHE A 94 0.49 -6.45 -34.12
CA PHE A 94 -0.14 -6.09 -32.85
C PHE A 94 0.91 -5.77 -31.79
N VAL A 95 0.47 -5.07 -30.75
CA VAL A 95 1.20 -4.87 -29.50
C VAL A 95 0.40 -5.41 -28.32
N VAL A 96 1.08 -5.66 -27.22
CA VAL A 96 0.45 -5.93 -25.93
C VAL A 96 0.73 -4.74 -25.03
N LEU A 97 -0.34 -4.08 -24.60
CA LEU A 97 -0.30 -2.98 -23.66
C LEU A 97 -0.57 -3.53 -22.26
N ARG A 98 0.30 -3.19 -21.30
CA ARG A 98 0.19 -3.64 -19.90
C ARG A 98 0.01 -2.45 -18.99
N ASP A 99 -0.84 -2.57 -17.97
CA ASP A 99 -0.89 -1.63 -16.86
C ASP A 99 -0.76 -2.37 -15.51
N GLY A 100 -1.08 -1.68 -14.40
CA GLY A 100 -1.03 -2.28 -13.07
C GLY A 100 -2.11 -3.33 -12.78
N TYR A 101 -3.06 -3.53 -13.70
CA TYR A 101 -4.22 -4.41 -13.54
C TYR A 101 -4.13 -5.64 -14.46
N GLY A 102 -3.40 -5.56 -15.57
CA GLY A 102 -3.11 -6.68 -16.45
C GLY A 102 -2.71 -6.20 -17.83
N GLN A 103 -3.16 -6.88 -18.88
CA GLN A 103 -2.71 -6.63 -20.25
C GLN A 103 -3.84 -6.83 -21.26
N VAL A 104 -3.78 -6.10 -22.38
CA VAL A 104 -4.68 -6.26 -23.52
C VAL A 104 -3.90 -6.23 -24.83
N GLN A 105 -4.38 -6.96 -25.83
CA GLN A 105 -3.84 -6.93 -27.18
C GLN A 105 -4.43 -5.75 -27.94
N VAL A 106 -3.55 -5.00 -28.60
CA VAL A 106 -3.93 -3.91 -29.49
C VAL A 106 -3.45 -4.23 -30.89
N VAL A 107 -4.39 -4.38 -31.83
CA VAL A 107 -4.11 -4.65 -33.24
C VAL A 107 -3.82 -3.35 -33.98
N LEU A 108 -2.83 -3.39 -34.86
CA LEU A 108 -2.49 -2.30 -35.75
C LEU A 108 -3.17 -2.55 -37.11
N PRO A 109 -4.10 -1.70 -37.55
CA PRO A 109 -4.76 -1.86 -38.85
C PRO A 109 -3.76 -1.90 -40.00
N GLN A 110 -4.09 -2.64 -41.07
CA GLN A 110 -3.16 -2.84 -42.18
C GLN A 110 -2.87 -1.55 -42.96
N ASP A 111 -3.88 -0.69 -43.08
CA ASP A 111 -3.88 0.61 -43.75
C ASP A 111 -3.22 1.73 -42.93
N ARG A 112 -2.98 1.52 -41.63
CA ARG A 112 -2.39 2.51 -40.72
C ARG A 112 -0.86 2.39 -40.62
N ASN A 113 -0.18 2.73 -41.71
CA ASN A 113 1.29 2.75 -41.78
C ASN A 113 1.93 3.79 -40.85
N ASP A 114 1.21 4.87 -40.54
CA ASP A 114 1.58 5.88 -39.56
C ASP A 114 1.78 5.27 -38.16
N LEU A 115 0.82 4.48 -37.68
CA LEU A 115 0.89 3.83 -36.36
C LEU A 115 1.99 2.75 -36.31
N LYS A 116 2.12 1.99 -37.40
CA LYS A 116 3.18 0.97 -37.55
C LYS A 116 4.58 1.60 -37.49
N GLY A 117 4.79 2.74 -38.15
CA GLY A 117 6.05 3.47 -38.13
C GLY A 117 6.41 4.02 -36.76
N ILE A 118 5.43 4.55 -36.01
CA ILE A 118 5.64 5.00 -34.62
C ILE A 118 6.13 3.83 -33.75
N LEU A 119 5.47 2.67 -33.85
CA LEU A 119 5.76 1.54 -32.98
C LEU A 119 6.99 0.72 -33.41
N SER A 120 7.38 0.70 -34.68
CA SER A 120 8.52 -0.12 -35.15
C SER A 120 9.84 0.24 -34.48
N GLU A 121 10.01 1.50 -34.09
CA GLU A 121 11.21 2.02 -33.42
C GLU A 121 11.00 2.28 -31.92
N THR A 122 9.84 1.89 -31.39
CA THR A 122 9.49 2.13 -30.00
C THR A 122 10.05 1.01 -29.11
N PRO A 123 10.95 1.31 -28.15
CA PRO A 123 11.47 0.31 -27.24
C PRO A 123 10.36 -0.26 -26.34
N LEU A 124 10.49 -1.53 -25.95
CA LEU A 124 9.63 -2.12 -24.93
C LEU A 124 9.70 -1.31 -23.63
N GLU A 125 8.65 -1.40 -22.83
CA GLU A 125 8.43 -0.62 -21.61
C GLU A 125 8.27 0.90 -21.84
N THR A 126 8.12 1.34 -23.09
CA THR A 126 7.66 2.71 -23.41
C THR A 126 6.22 2.92 -22.92
N VAL A 127 5.94 4.09 -22.36
CA VAL A 127 4.60 4.47 -21.90
C VAL A 127 3.81 5.03 -23.07
N LEU A 128 2.68 4.38 -23.37
CA LEU A 128 1.81 4.69 -24.49
C LEU A 128 0.40 5.07 -24.00
N GLN A 129 -0.22 6.00 -24.72
CA GLN A 129 -1.66 6.16 -24.78
C GLN A 129 -2.13 5.63 -26.13
N ILE A 130 -3.19 4.81 -26.12
CA ILE A 130 -3.78 4.22 -27.31
C ILE A 130 -5.27 4.53 -27.30
N LYS A 131 -5.76 5.09 -28.41
CA LYS A 131 -7.20 5.17 -28.69
C LYS A 131 -7.56 4.10 -29.71
N GLY A 132 -8.74 3.52 -29.58
CA GLY A 132 -9.20 2.51 -30.50
C GLY A 132 -10.58 1.97 -30.16
N THR A 133 -11.02 1.00 -30.93
CA THR A 133 -12.34 0.38 -30.76
C THR A 133 -12.17 -1.08 -30.36
N VAL A 134 -12.96 -1.54 -29.38
CA VAL A 134 -12.90 -2.94 -28.91
C VAL A 134 -13.53 -3.86 -29.97
N ALA A 135 -12.84 -4.94 -30.29
CA ALA A 135 -13.30 -5.97 -31.23
C ALA A 135 -13.20 -7.37 -30.60
N ARG A 136 -14.03 -8.30 -31.07
CA ARG A 136 -13.84 -9.72 -30.76
C ARG A 136 -12.64 -10.26 -31.51
N ARG A 137 -11.88 -11.14 -30.85
CA ARG A 137 -10.88 -11.93 -31.56
C ARG A 137 -11.55 -12.93 -32.50
N PRO A 138 -10.89 -13.28 -33.62
CA PRO A 138 -11.24 -14.48 -34.38
C PRO A 138 -11.29 -15.72 -33.49
N GLU A 139 -12.19 -16.66 -33.78
CA GLU A 139 -12.42 -17.86 -32.94
C GLU A 139 -11.14 -18.69 -32.72
N ASP A 140 -10.27 -18.76 -33.72
CA ASP A 140 -8.98 -19.45 -33.70
C ASP A 140 -7.90 -18.73 -32.86
N GLN A 141 -8.13 -17.47 -32.49
CA GLN A 141 -7.17 -16.63 -31.77
C GLN A 141 -7.57 -16.31 -30.33
N ILE A 142 -8.68 -16.88 -29.85
CA ILE A 142 -9.16 -16.72 -28.47
C ILE A 142 -8.18 -17.36 -27.48
N LYS A 143 -7.79 -16.59 -26.46
CA LYS A 143 -6.89 -17.02 -25.39
C LYS A 143 -7.60 -17.15 -24.05
N LYS A 144 -8.16 -18.34 -23.76
CA LYS A 144 -8.94 -18.61 -22.54
C LYS A 144 -8.19 -18.41 -21.21
N ASN A 145 -6.87 -18.35 -21.24
CA ASN A 145 -6.02 -18.19 -20.05
C ASN A 145 -5.73 -16.71 -19.69
N ILE A 146 -6.26 -15.75 -20.44
CA ILE A 146 -6.08 -14.31 -20.19
C ILE A 146 -7.48 -13.68 -20.08
N PRO A 147 -7.77 -12.84 -19.07
CA PRO A 147 -9.09 -12.23 -18.89
C PRO A 147 -9.62 -11.48 -20.12
N THR A 148 -8.75 -10.74 -20.83
CA THR A 148 -9.09 -10.04 -22.07
C THR A 148 -8.84 -10.89 -23.32
N GLY A 149 -8.78 -12.21 -23.19
CA GLY A 149 -8.33 -13.12 -24.23
C GLY A 149 -9.36 -13.38 -25.34
N GLU A 150 -10.60 -12.97 -25.14
CA GLU A 150 -11.69 -13.04 -26.14
C GLU A 150 -11.81 -11.75 -26.97
N ILE A 151 -11.15 -10.68 -26.55
CA ILE A 151 -11.22 -9.36 -27.19
C ILE A 151 -9.83 -8.85 -27.57
N GLU A 152 -9.82 -7.83 -28.40
CA GLU A 152 -8.67 -7.00 -28.74
C GLU A 152 -9.13 -5.56 -29.02
N VAL A 153 -8.19 -4.62 -29.10
CA VAL A 153 -8.49 -3.22 -29.43
C VAL A 153 -7.86 -2.89 -30.76
N ILE A 154 -8.66 -2.43 -31.72
CA ILE A 154 -8.19 -1.97 -33.02
C ILE A 154 -7.72 -0.52 -32.85
N ALA A 155 -6.43 -0.26 -32.99
CA ALA A 155 -5.86 1.07 -32.75
C ALA A 155 -6.30 2.08 -33.81
N SER A 156 -6.83 3.22 -33.37
CA SER A 156 -7.12 4.39 -34.21
C SER A 156 -6.05 5.48 -34.07
N ASP A 157 -5.39 5.56 -32.91
CA ASP A 157 -4.36 6.54 -32.60
C ASP A 157 -3.39 6.02 -31.52
N VAL A 158 -2.11 6.40 -31.62
CA VAL A 158 -1.05 6.03 -30.68
C VAL A 158 -0.22 7.26 -30.33
N THR A 159 -0.18 7.60 -29.04
CA THR A 159 0.66 8.69 -28.52
C THR A 159 1.71 8.12 -27.57
N ILE A 160 2.98 8.45 -27.82
CA ILE A 160 4.07 8.14 -26.89
C ILE A 160 4.04 9.17 -25.75
N LEU A 161 3.69 8.74 -24.54
CA LEU A 161 3.68 9.61 -23.36
C LEU A 161 5.09 9.75 -22.76
N ASN A 162 5.86 8.66 -22.75
CA ASN A 162 7.23 8.66 -22.27
C ASN A 162 8.02 7.50 -22.88
N LYS A 163 9.05 7.81 -23.67
CA LYS A 163 9.89 6.81 -24.34
C LYS A 163 10.80 6.11 -23.34
N ALA A 164 10.83 4.79 -23.36
CA ALA A 164 11.78 4.03 -22.54
C ALA A 164 13.19 4.07 -23.14
N ASP A 165 14.19 3.94 -22.26
CA ASP A 165 15.57 3.67 -22.69
C ASP A 165 15.64 2.28 -23.34
N VAL A 166 16.36 2.18 -24.45
CA VAL A 166 16.64 0.92 -25.14
C VAL A 166 17.42 -0.04 -24.22
N ASN A 167 18.27 0.51 -23.34
CA ASN A 167 19.15 -0.22 -22.44
C ASN A 167 18.54 -0.47 -21.06
N ILE A 168 17.27 -0.84 -20.99
CA ILE A 168 16.62 -1.17 -19.71
C ILE A 168 17.31 -2.40 -19.06
N PRO A 169 17.61 -2.37 -17.73
CA PRO A 169 18.40 -3.41 -17.07
C PRO A 169 17.84 -4.83 -17.21
N PHE A 170 16.51 -4.95 -17.28
CA PHE A 170 15.80 -6.18 -17.60
C PHE A 170 14.38 -5.85 -18.05
N LEU A 171 13.79 -6.80 -18.78
CA LEU A 171 12.40 -6.72 -19.23
C LEU A 171 11.49 -7.55 -18.33
N ILE A 172 10.21 -7.17 -18.29
CA ILE A 172 9.21 -7.82 -17.44
C ILE A 172 8.67 -9.06 -18.16
N ARG A 173 9.27 -10.22 -17.88
CA ARG A 173 8.98 -11.50 -18.57
C ARG A 173 8.82 -12.63 -17.57
N ASN A 174 7.97 -13.61 -17.86
CA ASN A 174 7.75 -14.76 -16.95
C ASN A 174 8.92 -15.75 -16.96
N TYR A 175 9.62 -15.88 -18.09
CA TYR A 175 10.76 -16.78 -18.26
C TYR A 175 12.08 -15.98 -18.29
N HIS A 176 13.17 -16.61 -17.86
CA HIS A 176 14.50 -15.99 -17.79
C HIS A 176 14.50 -14.65 -17.02
N LYS A 177 13.82 -14.63 -15.87
CA LYS A 177 13.77 -13.46 -14.99
C LYS A 177 15.18 -13.04 -14.57
N ALA A 178 15.37 -11.73 -14.42
CA ALA A 178 16.59 -11.19 -13.83
C ALA A 178 16.85 -11.78 -12.43
N LYS A 179 18.13 -11.91 -12.07
CA LYS A 179 18.54 -12.34 -10.73
C LYS A 179 18.02 -11.35 -9.68
N GLU A 180 17.81 -11.84 -8.47
CA GLU A 180 17.26 -11.06 -7.36
C GLU A 180 18.06 -9.77 -7.09
N ASP A 181 19.39 -9.84 -7.04
CA ASP A 181 20.23 -8.67 -6.80
C ASP A 181 19.99 -7.53 -7.81
N LEU A 182 19.83 -7.86 -9.10
CA LEU A 182 19.55 -6.89 -10.14
C LEU A 182 18.13 -6.33 -10.01
N ARG A 183 17.16 -7.18 -9.63
CA ARG A 183 15.77 -6.76 -9.37
C ARG A 183 15.68 -5.84 -8.15
N LEU A 184 16.44 -6.10 -7.09
CA LEU A 184 16.51 -5.23 -5.91
C LEU A 184 17.19 -3.90 -6.24
N LYS A 185 18.27 -3.92 -7.05
CA LYS A 185 18.93 -2.70 -7.53
C LYS A 185 17.99 -1.82 -8.36
N HIS A 186 17.14 -2.43 -9.19
CA HIS A 186 16.16 -1.73 -10.02
C HIS A 186 14.72 -2.03 -9.57
N ARG A 187 14.47 -1.91 -8.26
CA ARG A 187 13.19 -2.33 -7.65
C ARG A 187 11.96 -1.63 -8.24
N TYR A 188 12.12 -0.42 -8.76
CA TYR A 188 11.07 0.31 -9.46
C TYR A 188 10.56 -0.40 -10.73
N LEU A 189 11.44 -1.11 -11.46
CA LEU A 189 11.04 -1.97 -12.58
C LEU A 189 10.45 -3.27 -12.06
N ASP A 190 11.05 -3.83 -11.03
CA ASP A 190 10.58 -5.09 -10.46
C ASP A 190 9.16 -5.00 -9.90
N PHE A 191 8.75 -3.82 -9.42
CA PHE A 191 7.36 -3.60 -9.05
C PHE A 191 6.39 -3.84 -10.20
N ARG A 192 6.79 -3.72 -11.46
CA ARG A 192 5.91 -3.97 -12.63
C ARG A 192 5.56 -5.45 -12.83
N PHE A 193 6.24 -6.38 -12.16
CA PHE A 193 5.88 -7.80 -12.22
C PHE A 193 4.49 -8.04 -11.59
N PRO A 194 3.63 -8.89 -12.20
CA PRO A 194 2.32 -9.22 -11.66
C PRO A 194 2.37 -9.75 -10.21
N GLU A 195 3.39 -10.54 -9.88
CA GLU A 195 3.61 -11.08 -8.53
C GLU A 195 3.82 -9.97 -7.49
N MET A 196 4.64 -8.97 -7.83
CA MET A 196 4.89 -7.83 -6.94
C MET A 196 3.66 -6.94 -6.82
N GLN A 197 2.95 -6.68 -7.94
CA GLN A 197 1.69 -5.96 -7.94
C GLN A 197 0.62 -6.66 -7.08
N HIS A 198 0.54 -7.99 -7.13
CA HIS A 198 -0.36 -8.81 -6.31
C HIS A 198 0.00 -8.69 -4.82
N ASN A 199 1.26 -8.93 -4.46
CA ASN A 199 1.71 -8.92 -3.07
C ASN A 199 1.45 -7.58 -2.38
N LEU A 200 1.74 -6.46 -3.04
CA LEU A 200 1.53 -5.12 -2.49
C LEU A 200 0.03 -4.80 -2.32
N ARG A 201 -0.81 -5.14 -3.31
CA ARG A 201 -2.26 -4.94 -3.21
C ARG A 201 -2.90 -5.83 -2.16
N PHE A 202 -2.46 -7.09 -2.08
CA PHE A 202 -2.92 -8.01 -1.05
C PHE A 202 -2.60 -7.46 0.33
N ARG A 203 -1.35 -7.03 0.58
CA ARG A 203 -0.95 -6.41 1.85
C ARG A 203 -1.81 -5.19 2.17
N SER A 204 -2.07 -4.31 1.20
CA SER A 204 -2.92 -3.12 1.40
C SER A 204 -4.35 -3.50 1.82
N ARG A 205 -5.01 -4.40 1.07
CA ARG A 205 -6.36 -4.87 1.39
C ARG A 205 -6.42 -5.60 2.73
N PHE A 206 -5.43 -6.43 3.03
CA PHE A 206 -5.34 -7.15 4.29
C PHE A 206 -5.29 -6.18 5.48
N LEU A 207 -4.42 -5.16 5.42
CA LEU A 207 -4.33 -4.14 6.47
C LEU A 207 -5.60 -3.29 6.59
N MET A 208 -6.32 -3.04 5.49
CA MET A 208 -7.62 -2.39 5.55
C MET A 208 -8.64 -3.25 6.31
N ARG A 209 -8.72 -4.55 6.03
CA ARG A 209 -9.61 -5.47 6.77
C ARG A 209 -9.25 -5.58 8.25
N VAL A 210 -7.96 -5.51 8.58
CA VAL A 210 -7.52 -5.45 9.98
C VAL A 210 -8.09 -4.20 10.67
N ARG A 211 -7.96 -3.03 10.04
CA ARG A 211 -8.51 -1.78 10.57
C ARG A 211 -10.02 -1.82 10.69
N GLU A 212 -10.71 -2.30 9.66
CA GLU A 212 -12.16 -2.47 9.65
C GLU A 212 -12.61 -3.35 10.81
N PHE A 213 -12.01 -4.53 11.00
CA PHE A 213 -12.33 -5.42 12.12
C PHE A 213 -12.10 -4.75 13.49
N LEU A 214 -10.91 -4.19 13.71
CA LEU A 214 -10.54 -3.65 15.01
C LEU A 214 -11.36 -2.40 15.36
N ILE A 215 -11.54 -1.47 14.42
CA ILE A 215 -12.26 -0.22 14.66
C ILE A 215 -13.78 -0.46 14.65
N ASN A 216 -14.33 -0.99 13.54
CA ASN A 216 -15.79 -0.98 13.34
C ASN A 216 -16.50 -2.15 14.03
N HIS A 217 -15.81 -3.25 14.33
CA HIS A 217 -16.43 -4.42 14.96
C HIS A 217 -16.01 -4.63 16.42
N ARG A 218 -14.92 -4.00 16.87
CA ARG A 218 -14.34 -4.26 18.20
C ARG A 218 -13.99 -3.00 18.98
N ASP A 219 -14.32 -1.83 18.45
CA ASP A 219 -14.18 -0.51 19.07
C ASP A 219 -12.75 -0.23 19.57
N PHE A 220 -11.74 -0.68 18.81
CA PHE A 220 -10.36 -0.30 19.05
C PHE A 220 -10.06 1.08 18.47
N VAL A 221 -9.12 1.78 19.09
CA VAL A 221 -8.60 3.06 18.61
C VAL A 221 -7.20 2.86 18.02
N GLU A 222 -7.00 3.26 16.76
CA GLU A 222 -5.66 3.33 16.16
C GLU A 222 -4.94 4.55 16.72
N VAL A 223 -3.89 4.35 17.53
CA VAL A 223 -3.11 5.45 18.10
C VAL A 223 -1.69 5.39 17.56
N GLU A 224 -1.22 6.49 16.97
CA GLU A 224 0.18 6.58 16.55
C GLU A 224 1.08 6.88 17.75
N THR A 225 2.09 6.04 17.95
CA THR A 225 3.09 6.23 19.00
C THR A 225 4.44 6.71 18.42
N PRO A 226 5.19 7.58 19.13
CA PRO A 226 6.48 8.08 18.66
C PRO A 226 7.51 7.00 18.28
N THR A 227 8.22 7.22 17.17
CA THR A 227 9.32 6.36 16.69
C THR A 227 10.67 6.69 17.32
N LEU A 228 10.97 7.99 17.50
CA LEU A 228 12.17 8.46 18.20
C LEU A 228 11.88 8.45 19.70
N PHE A 229 12.52 7.55 20.43
CA PHE A 229 12.22 7.34 21.84
C PHE A 229 13.47 7.12 22.68
N LYS A 230 13.31 7.06 24.01
CA LYS A 230 14.42 6.70 24.89
C LYS A 230 14.75 5.21 24.75
N ARG A 231 16.02 4.89 24.90
CA ARG A 231 16.51 3.50 24.94
C ARG A 231 15.78 2.68 26.00
N THR A 232 15.36 1.47 25.63
CA THR A 232 14.78 0.51 26.57
C THR A 232 15.83 -0.53 26.97
N PRO A 233 16.25 -0.60 28.25
CA PRO A 233 17.21 -1.62 28.68
C PRO A 233 16.59 -3.03 28.62
N GLY A 234 17.36 -4.02 28.15
CA GLY A 234 16.99 -5.44 28.14
C GLY A 234 16.50 -6.00 26.78
N GLY A 235 16.38 -5.17 25.75
CA GLY A 235 15.99 -5.59 24.40
C GLY A 235 17.16 -5.97 23.47
N ALA A 236 16.85 -6.16 22.18
CA ALA A 236 17.87 -6.32 21.14
C ALA A 236 18.70 -5.03 20.98
N ARG A 237 19.71 -5.00 20.10
CA ARG A 237 20.41 -3.76 19.80
C ARG A 237 19.46 -2.80 19.06
N GLU A 238 19.47 -1.53 19.45
CA GLU A 238 18.63 -0.47 18.89
C GLU A 238 19.47 0.43 17.98
N PHE A 239 18.88 0.90 16.88
CA PHE A 239 19.46 1.97 16.09
C PHE A 239 19.41 3.28 16.86
N VAL A 240 20.51 4.03 16.85
CA VAL A 240 20.62 5.34 17.50
C VAL A 240 20.48 6.45 16.47
N VAL A 241 19.79 7.51 16.87
CA VAL A 241 19.61 8.74 16.08
C VAL A 241 20.18 9.90 16.89
N PRO A 242 21.37 10.41 16.54
CA PRO A 242 21.97 11.53 17.27
C PRO A 242 21.11 12.79 17.14
N THR A 243 21.10 13.60 18.18
CA THR A 243 20.45 14.92 18.15
C THR A 243 21.48 16.03 17.89
N HIS A 244 21.00 17.26 17.74
CA HIS A 244 21.88 18.44 17.72
C HIS A 244 22.53 18.71 19.08
N GLU A 245 21.92 18.25 20.18
CA GLU A 245 22.44 18.42 21.52
C GLU A 245 23.61 17.45 21.77
N LYS A 246 24.67 17.97 22.38
CA LYS A 246 25.91 17.22 22.58
C LYS A 246 25.66 16.03 23.51
N ASN A 247 26.06 14.84 23.07
CA ASN A 247 25.93 13.57 23.78
C ASN A 247 24.48 13.08 24.00
N GLU A 248 23.50 13.65 23.30
CA GLU A 248 22.11 13.20 23.35
C GLU A 248 21.70 12.50 22.04
N TYR A 249 20.96 11.41 22.17
CA TYR A 249 20.47 10.62 21.05
C TYR A 249 19.11 9.99 21.39
N TYR A 250 18.31 9.77 20.36
CA TYR A 250 17.15 8.90 20.42
C TYR A 250 17.53 7.48 20.03
N SER A 251 16.70 6.53 20.43
CA SER A 251 16.68 5.17 19.89
C SER A 251 15.44 4.99 19.01
N LEU A 252 15.58 4.28 17.90
CA LEU A 252 14.42 3.78 17.16
C LEU A 252 13.75 2.63 17.93
N VAL A 253 12.42 2.68 18.00
CA VAL A 253 11.63 1.70 18.77
C VAL A 253 11.67 0.29 18.16
N GLN A 254 11.86 -0.72 19.00
CA GLN A 254 11.75 -2.14 18.61
C GLN A 254 10.31 -2.64 18.57
N SER A 255 9.44 -1.98 19.34
CA SER A 255 7.98 -2.16 19.42
C SER A 255 7.41 -1.02 20.29
N PRO A 256 6.12 -0.67 20.16
CA PRO A 256 5.47 0.34 21.00
C PRO A 256 5.14 -0.15 22.43
N GLN A 257 5.86 -1.17 22.94
CA GLN A 257 5.54 -1.88 24.19
C GLN A 257 5.38 -0.97 25.42
N GLN A 258 6.23 0.04 25.59
CA GLN A 258 6.11 0.95 26.74
C GLN A 258 4.91 1.90 26.59
N LEU A 259 4.64 2.34 25.36
CA LEU A 259 3.63 3.35 25.05
C LEU A 259 2.22 2.74 25.10
N LYS A 260 2.04 1.51 24.61
CA LYS A 260 0.76 0.81 24.74
C LYS A 260 0.35 0.58 26.20
N GLN A 261 1.31 0.32 27.09
CA GLN A 261 1.04 0.21 28.53
C GLN A 261 0.61 1.54 29.13
N LEU A 262 1.24 2.66 28.74
CA LEU A 262 0.81 3.99 29.16
C LEU A 262 -0.60 4.32 28.65
N LEU A 263 -0.95 3.90 27.44
CA LEU A 263 -2.31 4.07 26.90
C LEU A 263 -3.35 3.30 27.72
N MET A 264 -3.04 2.08 28.17
CA MET A 264 -3.93 1.33 29.07
C MET A 264 -4.10 2.03 30.43
N VAL A 265 -3.01 2.56 31.00
CA VAL A 265 -3.08 3.38 32.23
C VAL A 265 -3.88 4.67 32.02
N GLY A 266 -3.76 5.26 30.82
CA GLY A 266 -4.50 6.45 30.38
C GLY A 266 -5.95 6.19 29.96
N SER A 267 -6.52 5.03 30.30
CA SER A 267 -7.92 4.69 30.03
C SER A 267 -8.31 4.61 28.55
N MET A 268 -7.35 4.26 27.66
CA MET A 268 -7.68 3.99 26.24
C MET A 268 -8.51 2.70 26.07
N ASP A 269 -8.43 1.77 27.03
CA ASP A 269 -9.11 0.46 27.09
C ASP A 269 -8.79 -0.53 25.95
N ARG A 270 -8.80 -0.09 24.68
CA ARG A 270 -8.58 -0.89 23.48
C ARG A 270 -7.74 -0.12 22.47
N TYR A 271 -6.48 -0.51 22.35
CA TYR A 271 -5.51 0.13 21.49
C TYR A 271 -5.01 -0.83 20.42
N PHE A 272 -4.80 -0.32 19.22
CA PHE A 272 -3.97 -0.99 18.23
C PHE A 272 -3.14 0.01 17.42
N GLN A 273 -2.10 -0.49 16.75
CA GLN A 273 -1.32 0.27 15.80
C GLN A 273 -0.69 -0.66 14.76
N VAL A 274 -0.68 -0.24 13.50
CA VAL A 274 0.21 -0.80 12.47
C VAL A 274 1.56 -0.09 12.55
N ALA A 275 2.40 -0.52 13.49
CA ALA A 275 3.63 0.16 13.88
C ALA A 275 4.83 -0.21 12.98
N ARG A 276 5.72 0.77 12.72
CA ARG A 276 7.07 0.51 12.20
C ARG A 276 8.01 0.20 13.37
N CYS A 277 8.81 -0.84 13.21
CA CYS A 277 9.70 -1.35 14.24
C CYS A 277 11.08 -1.59 13.67
N TYR A 278 12.10 -1.37 14.49
CA TYR A 278 13.49 -1.36 14.06
C TYR A 278 14.33 -2.27 14.96
N ARG A 279 15.21 -3.08 14.37
CA ARG A 279 16.14 -3.95 15.11
C ARG A 279 17.51 -3.93 14.45
N ASP A 280 18.54 -3.57 15.22
CA ASP A 280 19.93 -3.61 14.78
C ASP A 280 20.52 -5.00 15.04
N GLU A 281 19.97 -6.00 14.37
CA GLU A 281 20.42 -7.39 14.45
C GLU A 281 21.11 -7.82 13.15
N SER A 282 21.88 -8.92 13.21
CA SER A 282 22.43 -9.51 12.01
C SER A 282 21.32 -9.92 11.04
N THR A 283 21.54 -9.65 9.76
CA THR A 283 20.57 -9.96 8.72
C THR A 283 20.37 -11.47 8.61
N ARG A 284 19.11 -11.89 8.57
CA ARG A 284 18.70 -13.25 8.20
C ARG A 284 17.80 -13.15 6.97
N PRO A 285 17.64 -14.23 6.18
CA PRO A 285 16.81 -14.20 4.97
C PRO A 285 15.37 -13.68 5.20
N ASP A 286 14.83 -13.89 6.40
CA ASP A 286 13.49 -13.51 6.82
C ASP A 286 13.45 -12.25 7.73
N ARG A 287 14.59 -11.61 8.01
CA ARG A 287 14.69 -10.49 8.95
C ARG A 287 15.29 -9.25 8.31
N GLN A 288 14.45 -8.23 8.20
CA GLN A 288 14.85 -6.89 7.80
C GLN A 288 15.06 -6.02 9.04
N PRO A 289 15.98 -5.05 8.98
CA PRO A 289 16.23 -4.13 10.11
C PRO A 289 15.01 -3.24 10.39
N GLU A 290 14.17 -2.98 9.39
CA GLU A 290 12.87 -2.33 9.51
C GLU A 290 11.76 -3.31 9.12
N PHE A 291 10.74 -3.42 9.95
CA PHE A 291 9.55 -4.23 9.67
C PHE A 291 8.30 -3.58 10.26
N THR A 292 7.14 -4.05 9.80
CA THR A 292 5.84 -3.58 10.29
C THR A 292 5.24 -4.62 11.22
N GLN A 293 4.73 -4.20 12.37
CA GLN A 293 3.98 -5.03 13.30
C GLN A 293 2.54 -4.54 13.42
N LEU A 294 1.61 -5.47 13.61
CA LEU A 294 0.31 -5.16 14.18
C LEU A 294 0.43 -5.31 15.69
N ASP A 295 0.46 -4.19 16.41
CA ASP A 295 0.50 -4.18 17.87
C ASP A 295 -0.90 -3.91 18.42
N ILE A 296 -1.31 -4.68 19.42
CA ILE A 296 -2.65 -4.68 20.01
C ILE A 296 -2.49 -4.74 21.53
N GLU A 297 -3.29 -3.97 22.27
CA GLU A 297 -3.36 -4.00 23.73
C GLU A 297 -4.81 -3.78 24.20
N LEU A 298 -5.23 -4.53 25.23
CA LEU A 298 -6.55 -4.38 25.86
C LEU A 298 -6.42 -4.31 27.38
N SER A 299 -7.26 -3.48 28.01
CA SER A 299 -7.48 -3.47 29.45
C SER A 299 -8.51 -4.54 29.86
N PHE A 300 -8.49 -4.93 31.14
CA PHE A 300 -9.48 -5.83 31.77
C PHE A 300 -9.78 -7.15 31.02
N THR A 301 -8.78 -7.69 30.31
CA THR A 301 -8.94 -8.91 29.51
C THR A 301 -8.18 -10.09 30.11
N THR A 302 -8.44 -11.29 29.58
CA THR A 302 -7.71 -12.53 29.89
C THR A 302 -6.91 -12.97 28.66
N ARG A 303 -5.98 -13.91 28.86
CA ARG A 303 -5.23 -14.53 27.76
C ARG A 303 -6.16 -15.14 26.71
N ASP A 304 -7.16 -15.91 27.16
CA ASP A 304 -8.03 -16.67 26.25
C ASP A 304 -8.93 -15.74 25.43
N ASN A 305 -9.35 -14.61 26.00
CA ASN A 305 -10.07 -13.55 25.27
C ASN A 305 -9.20 -12.90 24.18
N ILE A 306 -7.91 -12.66 24.46
CA ILE A 306 -6.98 -12.12 23.44
C ILE A 306 -6.79 -13.13 22.31
N LEU A 307 -6.58 -14.42 22.63
CA LEU A 307 -6.43 -15.46 21.61
C LEU A 307 -7.65 -15.53 20.69
N SER A 308 -8.85 -15.55 21.29
CA SER A 308 -10.11 -15.56 20.53
C SER A 308 -10.29 -14.32 19.66
N LEU A 309 -9.89 -13.13 20.14
CA LEU A 309 -9.90 -11.90 19.34
C LEU A 309 -9.01 -12.03 18.09
N ILE A 310 -7.79 -12.54 18.25
CA ILE A 310 -6.84 -12.71 17.14
C ILE A 310 -7.33 -13.76 16.14
N GLU A 311 -7.90 -14.87 16.60
CA GLU A 311 -8.51 -15.88 15.72
C GLU A 311 -9.64 -15.27 14.87
N GLN A 312 -10.56 -14.54 15.52
CA GLN A 312 -11.67 -13.88 14.83
C GLN A 312 -11.19 -12.81 13.83
N LEU A 313 -10.14 -12.05 14.19
CA LEU A 313 -9.49 -11.10 13.29
C LEU A 313 -8.96 -11.80 12.04
N LEU A 314 -8.23 -12.91 12.22
CA LEU A 314 -7.63 -13.66 11.11
C LEU A 314 -8.72 -14.25 10.19
N PHE A 315 -9.78 -14.84 10.75
CA PHE A 315 -10.90 -15.35 9.95
C PHE A 315 -11.57 -14.23 9.13
N HIS A 316 -11.84 -13.08 9.75
CA HIS A 316 -12.40 -11.92 9.05
C HIS A 316 -11.50 -11.42 7.91
N CYS A 317 -10.18 -11.33 8.15
CA CYS A 317 -9.24 -10.84 7.14
C CYS A 317 -9.02 -11.83 5.99
N LEU A 318 -9.05 -13.12 6.27
CA LEU A 318 -8.86 -14.19 5.27
C LEU A 318 -10.15 -14.57 4.55
N GLY A 319 -11.31 -14.10 5.02
CA GLY A 319 -12.61 -14.46 4.46
C GLY A 319 -12.96 -15.92 4.69
N ILE A 320 -12.46 -16.50 5.79
CA ILE A 320 -12.80 -17.85 6.21
C ILE A 320 -14.14 -17.75 6.95
N PRO A 321 -15.17 -18.51 6.54
CA PRO A 321 -16.51 -18.43 7.12
C PRO A 321 -16.56 -18.90 8.58
#